data_AF-W9DLH0-F1
#
_entry.id   AF-W9DLH0-F1
#
_cell.length_a   1.000
_cell.length_b   1.000
_cell.length_c   1.000
_cell.angle_alpha   90.00
_cell.angle_beta   90.00
_cell.angle_gamma   90.00
#
_symmetry.space_group_name_H-M   'P 1'
#
loop_
_entity.id
_entity.type
_entity.pdbx_description
1 polymer ?
#
loop_
_entity_poly.entity_id
_entity_poly.type
_entity_poly.pdbx_seq_one_letter_code
_entity_poly.pdbx_strand_id
1 'polypeptide(L)'
;MQFLFSRTPAGIDRPRTSARLGRTAGTALLGAAAFALSAPAVASAEPAPQQTPPALEAFAVPEAGAPVPVSQGEFSYVATHAITKRAAGMKAPEAIATMPVPAQYRPANLALAQQFDLALAGALASPGGCLQIVVDPQARSGSLFNYGFFPVAGEYCS
;
A
#
# COMPACT_ATOMS: atom_id res chain seq x y z
N MET A 1 46.96 -6.83 -2.78
CA MET A 1 46.85 -6.72 -1.31
C MET A 1 45.49 -7.26 -0.93
N GLN A 2 45.48 -8.32 -0.14
CA GLN A 2 44.31 -9.11 0.26
C GLN A 2 43.85 -8.59 1.61
N PHE A 3 42.58 -8.22 1.78
CA PHE A 3 42.01 -7.93 3.08
C PHE A 3 40.79 -8.82 3.32
N LEU A 4 41.11 -9.91 4.00
CA LEU A 4 40.35 -10.78 4.90
C LEU A 4 38.88 -10.40 5.18
N PHE A 5 38.00 -11.30 4.78
CA PHE A 5 36.68 -11.51 5.37
C PHE A 5 36.82 -12.02 6.81
N SER A 6 36.24 -11.31 7.78
CA SER A 6 35.98 -11.83 9.11
C SER A 6 34.46 -11.90 9.33
N ARG A 7 33.93 -13.14 9.28
CA ARG A 7 32.60 -13.50 9.74
C ARG A 7 32.66 -13.81 11.24
N THR A 8 31.77 -13.24 12.03
CA THR A 8 31.50 -13.71 13.40
C THR A 8 29.99 -13.79 13.59
N PRO A 9 29.42 -14.98 13.85
CA PRO A 9 28.03 -15.12 14.25
C PRO A 9 27.91 -14.99 15.77
N ALA A 10 27.16 -14.00 16.23
CA ALA A 10 26.61 -13.92 17.59
C ALA A 10 25.10 -13.70 17.38
N GLY A 11 24.16 -14.37 18.04
CA GLY A 11 24.15 -15.29 19.15
C GLY A 11 22.66 -15.40 19.45
N ILE A 12 22.10 -16.60 19.37
CA ILE A 12 20.67 -16.84 19.59
C ILE A 12 20.46 -16.79 21.10
N ASP A 13 19.75 -15.78 21.60
CA ASP A 13 19.20 -15.79 22.94
C ASP A 13 17.68 -15.61 22.92
N ARG A 14 17.01 -16.71 23.23
CA ARG A 14 15.57 -16.84 23.46
C ARG A 14 15.36 -16.80 24.97
N PRO A 15 14.54 -15.88 25.50
CA PRO A 15 13.81 -16.14 26.73
C PRO A 15 12.42 -16.70 26.39
N ARG A 16 12.22 -17.95 26.78
CA ARG A 16 10.89 -18.53 27.03
C ARG A 16 10.31 -17.87 28.29
N THR A 17 9.12 -17.30 28.20
CA THR A 17 8.32 -16.97 29.39
C THR A 17 6.93 -17.52 29.23
N SER A 18 6.75 -18.71 29.82
CA SER A 18 5.45 -19.28 30.17
C SER A 18 5.07 -18.77 31.56
N ALA A 19 3.96 -18.06 31.68
CA ALA A 19 3.27 -17.82 32.96
C ALA A 19 1.76 -17.97 32.67
N ARG A 20 1.21 -19.16 32.89
CA ARG A 20 0.51 -19.61 34.11
C ARG A 20 -0.83 -18.89 34.36
N LEU A 21 -1.87 -19.69 34.11
CA LEU A 21 -3.21 -19.65 34.69
C LEU A 21 -3.27 -19.17 36.16
N GLY A 22 -4.23 -18.29 36.44
CA GLY A 22 -5.10 -18.30 37.62
C GLY A 22 -6.51 -17.91 37.16
N ARG A 23 -7.60 -18.70 37.26
CA ARG A 23 -8.36 -19.11 38.47
C ARG A 23 -8.52 -17.92 39.42
N THR A 24 -9.70 -17.32 39.59
CA THR A 24 -10.93 -17.83 40.27
C THR A 24 -12.12 -16.88 39.96
N ALA A 25 -13.33 -17.30 39.56
CA ALA A 25 -14.44 -17.96 40.29
C ALA A 25 -15.51 -16.98 40.84
N GLY A 26 -16.79 -17.35 40.65
CA GLY A 26 -18.00 -16.76 41.27
C GLY A 26 -18.82 -15.93 40.28
N THR A 27 -20.11 -16.15 40.02
CA THR A 27 -21.17 -16.82 40.78
C THR A 27 -22.25 -17.35 39.83
N ALA A 28 -22.74 -18.55 40.13
CA ALA A 28 -23.89 -19.16 39.49
C ALA A 28 -25.19 -18.61 40.09
N LEU A 29 -26.17 -18.32 39.24
CA LEU A 29 -27.58 -18.28 39.62
C LEU A 29 -28.36 -19.22 38.71
N LEU A 30 -28.88 -20.27 39.33
CA LEU A 30 -29.85 -21.23 38.82
C LEU A 30 -31.17 -20.52 38.50
N GLY A 31 -31.78 -20.86 37.37
CA GLY A 31 -33.09 -20.34 36.99
C GLY A 31 -33.77 -21.17 35.91
N ALA A 32 -34.43 -22.25 36.36
CA ALA A 32 -35.60 -22.92 35.80
C ALA A 32 -35.67 -23.24 34.29
N ALA A 33 -35.66 -24.55 34.02
CA ALA A 33 -36.11 -25.16 32.78
C ALA A 33 -37.62 -24.94 32.55
N ALA A 34 -37.99 -24.47 31.36
CA ALA A 34 -39.32 -24.62 30.80
C ALA A 34 -39.17 -25.11 29.35
N PHE A 35 -39.31 -26.43 29.15
CA PHE A 35 -39.44 -27.03 27.84
C PHE A 35 -40.82 -26.70 27.28
N ALA A 36 -40.92 -25.63 26.49
CA ALA A 36 -42.09 -25.35 25.67
C ALA A 36 -41.81 -25.82 24.24
N LEU A 37 -42.49 -26.90 23.83
CA LEU A 37 -42.64 -27.26 22.42
C LEU A 37 -43.20 -26.04 21.67
N SER A 38 -42.42 -25.51 20.73
CA SER A 38 -42.91 -24.55 19.75
C SER A 38 -42.36 -24.95 18.38
N ALA A 39 -43.28 -25.10 17.43
CA ALA A 39 -43.07 -25.48 16.05
C ALA A 39 -42.03 -24.59 15.36
N PRO A 40 -41.35 -25.06 14.29
CA PRO A 40 -40.49 -24.20 13.50
C PRO A 40 -41.37 -23.16 12.81
N ALA A 41 -41.45 -21.98 13.41
CA ALA A 41 -41.90 -20.79 12.70
C ALA A 41 -40.88 -20.54 11.60
N VAL A 42 -41.28 -20.81 10.37
CA VAL A 42 -40.54 -20.41 9.17
C VAL A 42 -40.62 -18.88 9.14
N ALA A 43 -39.65 -18.23 9.79
CA ALA A 43 -39.45 -16.81 9.63
C ALA A 43 -39.00 -16.60 8.19
N SER A 44 -39.90 -16.08 7.36
CA SER A 44 -39.54 -15.47 6.08
C SER A 44 -38.57 -14.34 6.41
N ALA A 45 -37.27 -14.64 6.32
CA ALA A 45 -36.24 -13.64 6.35
C ALA A 45 -36.41 -12.80 5.09
N GLU A 46 -36.82 -11.55 5.29
CA GLU A 46 -36.76 -10.51 4.27
C GLU A 46 -35.35 -10.49 3.68
N PRO A 47 -35.19 -10.41 2.34
CA PRO A 47 -33.87 -10.41 1.74
C PRO A 47 -33.07 -9.25 2.32
N ALA A 48 -31.95 -9.55 2.97
CA ALA A 48 -30.99 -8.54 3.40
C ALA A 48 -30.68 -7.64 2.19
N PRO A 49 -30.67 -6.31 2.34
CA PRO A 49 -30.30 -5.42 1.25
C PRO A 49 -28.96 -5.89 0.71
N GLN A 50 -28.92 -6.26 -0.57
CA GLN A 50 -27.70 -6.57 -1.27
C GLN A 50 -26.81 -5.34 -1.14
N GLN A 51 -25.82 -5.42 -0.25
CA GLN A 51 -24.69 -4.51 -0.27
C GLN A 51 -24.02 -4.74 -1.62
N THR A 52 -24.35 -3.86 -2.57
CA THR A 52 -23.56 -3.69 -3.78
C THR A 52 -22.11 -3.58 -3.29
N PRO A 53 -21.21 -4.47 -3.73
CA PRO A 53 -19.79 -4.26 -3.47
C PRO A 53 -19.49 -2.81 -3.84
N PRO A 54 -18.76 -2.03 -3.02
CA PRO A 54 -18.35 -0.70 -3.45
C PRO A 54 -17.76 -0.87 -4.84
N ALA A 55 -18.32 -0.15 -5.82
CA ALA A 55 -17.74 -0.12 -7.15
C ALA A 55 -16.26 0.18 -6.93
N LEU A 56 -15.39 -0.74 -7.36
CA LEU A 56 -13.97 -0.46 -7.41
C LEU A 56 -13.90 0.80 -8.24
N GLU A 57 -13.64 1.95 -7.61
CA GLU A 57 -13.41 3.17 -8.37
C GLU A 57 -12.31 2.82 -9.33
N ALA A 58 -12.65 2.79 -10.62
CA ALA A 58 -11.67 2.55 -11.65
C ALA A 58 -10.61 3.62 -11.42
N PHE A 59 -9.43 3.20 -10.97
CA PHE A 59 -8.34 4.12 -10.66
C PHE A 59 -8.11 4.94 -11.93
N ALA A 60 -8.61 6.17 -11.92
CA ALA A 60 -8.62 6.99 -13.12
C ALA A 60 -7.16 7.31 -13.43
N VAL A 61 -6.78 7.13 -14.69
CA VAL A 61 -5.47 7.58 -15.15
C VAL A 61 -5.44 9.10 -15.00
N PRO A 62 -4.52 9.66 -14.19
CA PRO A 62 -4.46 11.10 -13.98
C PRO A 62 -4.12 11.80 -15.30
N GLU A 63 -4.79 12.91 -15.56
CA GLU A 63 -4.52 13.74 -16.73
C GLU A 63 -3.21 14.50 -16.55
N ALA A 64 -2.41 14.59 -17.61
CA ALA A 64 -1.16 15.33 -17.59
C ALA A 64 -1.42 16.85 -17.54
N GLY A 65 -0.75 17.55 -16.63
CA GLY A 65 -0.93 18.98 -16.43
C GLY A 65 0.37 19.72 -16.14
N ALA A 66 0.26 20.91 -15.56
CA ALA A 66 1.43 21.63 -15.06
C ALA A 66 2.12 20.84 -13.92
N PRO A 67 3.45 20.95 -13.76
CA PRO A 67 4.15 20.36 -12.63
C PRO A 67 3.53 20.80 -11.30
N VAL A 68 3.37 19.86 -10.37
CA VAL A 68 2.89 20.18 -9.02
C VAL A 68 3.94 21.00 -8.27
N PRO A 69 3.55 22.08 -7.56
CA PRO A 69 4.45 22.80 -6.69
C PRO A 69 4.82 21.94 -5.47
N VAL A 70 6.04 22.11 -4.96
CA VAL A 70 6.54 21.41 -3.77
C VAL A 70 6.80 22.38 -2.61
N SER A 71 6.58 21.91 -1.39
CA SER A 71 6.77 22.68 -0.16
C SER A 71 8.25 22.73 0.28
N GLN A 72 8.57 23.57 1.27
CA GLN A 72 9.92 23.61 1.84
C GLN A 72 10.24 22.30 2.57
N GLY A 73 11.15 21.51 1.99
CA GLY A 73 11.60 20.23 2.52
C GLY A 73 11.33 19.04 1.60
N GLU A 74 10.49 19.22 0.58
CA GLU A 74 10.25 18.24 -0.47
C GLU A 74 11.24 18.42 -1.62
N PHE A 75 11.60 17.31 -2.27
CA PHE A 75 12.44 17.32 -3.46
C PHE A 75 11.60 16.98 -4.68
N SER A 76 11.71 17.77 -5.76
CA SER A 76 11.03 17.51 -7.02
C SER A 76 12.01 17.23 -8.14
N TYR A 77 11.72 16.21 -8.94
CA TYR A 77 12.48 15.84 -10.13
C TYR A 77 11.53 15.69 -11.31
N VAL A 78 11.81 16.39 -12.40
CA VAL A 78 11.06 16.23 -13.66
C VAL A 78 11.93 15.42 -14.61
N ALA A 79 11.44 14.24 -15.00
CA ALA A 79 12.09 13.41 -16.00
C ALA A 79 11.90 14.04 -17.39
N THR A 80 12.80 13.78 -18.34
CA THR A 80 12.53 14.12 -19.75
C THR A 80 11.56 13.11 -20.36
N HIS A 81 10.90 13.48 -21.45
CA HIS A 81 10.02 12.57 -22.19
C HIS A 81 10.70 11.26 -22.58
N ALA A 82 11.98 11.32 -22.97
CA ALA A 82 12.77 10.14 -23.33
C ALA A 82 12.97 9.18 -22.14
N ILE A 83 13.19 9.71 -20.94
CA ILE A 83 13.32 8.92 -19.71
C ILE A 83 11.97 8.33 -19.31
N THR A 84 10.88 9.10 -19.42
CA THR A 84 9.51 8.60 -19.18
C THR A 84 9.19 7.42 -20.10
N LYS A 85 9.43 7.55 -21.40
CA LYS A 85 9.26 6.44 -22.36
C LYS A 85 10.13 5.23 -22.02
N ARG A 86 11.38 5.47 -21.60
CA ARG A 86 12.28 4.38 -21.19
C ARG A 86 11.74 3.66 -19.97
N ALA A 87 11.24 4.37 -18.97
CA ALA A 87 10.63 3.78 -17.78
C ALA A 87 9.46 2.86 -18.13
N ALA A 88 8.59 3.27 -19.07
CA ALA A 88 7.50 2.42 -19.56
C ALA A 88 8.02 1.21 -20.33
N GLY A 89 8.98 1.40 -21.24
CA GLY A 89 9.58 0.28 -21.99
C GLY A 89 10.29 -0.75 -21.10
N MET A 90 10.83 -0.32 -19.96
CA MET A 90 11.45 -1.20 -18.96
C MET A 90 10.45 -1.81 -17.97
N LYS A 91 9.17 -1.45 -18.03
CA LYS A 91 8.16 -1.90 -17.06
C LYS A 91 8.56 -1.58 -15.62
N ALA A 92 8.96 -0.32 -15.40
CA ALA A 92 9.45 0.14 -14.10
C ALA A 92 8.43 -0.06 -12.96
N PRO A 93 7.12 0.19 -13.14
CA PRO A 93 6.11 -0.13 -12.12
C PRO A 93 6.10 -1.61 -11.72
N GLU A 94 6.18 -2.52 -12.69
CA GLU A 94 6.20 -3.97 -12.44
C GLU A 94 7.49 -4.41 -11.75
N ALA A 95 8.62 -3.78 -12.10
CA ALA A 95 9.87 -3.99 -11.40
C ALA A 95 9.75 -3.59 -9.92
N ILE A 96 9.06 -2.48 -9.60
CA ILE A 96 8.76 -2.11 -8.21
C ILE A 96 7.88 -3.16 -7.55
N ALA A 97 6.75 -3.53 -8.17
CA ALA A 97 5.79 -4.48 -7.63
C ALA A 97 6.41 -5.84 -7.26
N THR A 98 7.48 -6.24 -7.97
CA THR A 98 8.16 -7.53 -7.82
C THR A 98 9.38 -7.48 -6.89
N MET A 99 9.73 -6.32 -6.33
CA MET A 99 10.85 -6.20 -5.42
C MET A 99 10.65 -7.09 -4.17
N PRO A 100 11.71 -7.77 -3.71
CA PRO A 100 11.66 -8.56 -2.48
C PRO A 100 11.61 -7.61 -1.27
N VAL A 101 10.41 -7.23 -0.86
CA VAL A 101 10.15 -6.44 0.34
C VAL A 101 9.63 -7.33 1.48
N PRO A 102 9.95 -7.00 2.75
CA PRO A 102 9.32 -7.63 3.91
C PRO A 102 7.78 -7.60 3.81
N ALA A 103 7.12 -8.65 4.30
CA ALA A 103 5.68 -8.82 4.13
C ALA A 103 4.86 -7.62 4.61
N GLN A 104 5.29 -6.97 5.69
CA GLN A 104 4.65 -5.78 6.25
C GLN A 104 4.67 -4.56 5.32
N TYR A 105 5.62 -4.48 4.37
CA TYR A 105 5.74 -3.36 3.43
C TYR A 105 5.17 -3.68 2.04
N ARG A 106 4.76 -4.93 1.79
CA ARG A 106 4.23 -5.36 0.49
C ARG A 106 3.05 -4.51 0.02
N PRO A 107 2.04 -4.18 0.86
CA PRO A 107 0.93 -3.34 0.42
C PRO A 107 1.40 -1.94 -0.04
N ALA A 108 2.32 -1.32 0.70
CA ALA A 108 2.87 -0.01 0.34
C ALA A 108 3.66 -0.06 -0.97
N ASN A 109 4.44 -1.11 -1.19
CA ASN A 109 5.19 -1.30 -2.42
C ASN A 109 4.29 -1.52 -3.65
N LEU A 110 3.20 -2.28 -3.50
CA LEU A 110 2.21 -2.46 -4.57
C LEU A 110 1.46 -1.16 -4.86
N ALA A 111 1.10 -0.39 -3.83
CA ALA A 111 0.48 0.92 -4.00
C ALA A 111 1.42 1.90 -4.74
N LEU A 112 2.71 1.91 -4.39
CA LEU A 112 3.73 2.72 -5.06
C LEU A 112 3.84 2.35 -6.55
N ALA A 113 3.90 1.04 -6.85
CA ALA A 113 3.93 0.55 -8.22
C ALA A 113 2.69 1.01 -9.00
N GLN A 114 1.50 0.86 -8.42
CA GLN A 114 0.25 1.28 -9.06
C GLN A 114 0.21 2.79 -9.31
N GLN A 115 0.62 3.61 -8.34
CA GLN A 115 0.67 5.06 -8.49
C GLN A 115 1.61 5.48 -9.61
N PHE A 116 2.79 4.85 -9.69
CA PHE A 116 3.72 5.09 -10.78
C PHE A 116 3.11 4.67 -12.12
N ASP A 117 2.53 3.47 -12.22
CA ASP A 117 1.91 3.00 -13.46
C ASP A 117 0.85 3.97 -14.00
N LEU A 118 -0.05 4.44 -13.14
CA LEU A 118 -1.08 5.42 -13.51
C LEU A 118 -0.47 6.75 -13.95
N ALA A 119 0.50 7.30 -13.20
CA ALA A 119 1.15 8.56 -13.58
C ALA A 119 1.97 8.43 -14.87
N LEU A 120 2.57 7.28 -15.11
CA LEU A 120 3.33 6.99 -16.32
C LEU A 120 2.40 6.89 -17.55
N ALA A 121 1.26 6.21 -17.39
CA ALA A 121 0.21 6.16 -18.40
C ALA A 121 -0.35 7.55 -18.71
N GLY A 122 -0.62 8.36 -17.67
CA GLY A 122 -1.09 9.73 -17.82
C GLY A 122 -0.09 10.63 -18.55
N ALA A 123 1.19 10.53 -18.20
CA ALA A 123 2.25 11.31 -18.84
C ALA A 123 2.39 10.97 -20.33
N LEU A 124 2.35 9.68 -20.66
CA LEU A 124 2.52 9.20 -22.03
C LEU A 124 1.28 9.38 -22.91
N ALA A 125 0.10 9.62 -22.32
CA ALA A 125 -1.09 10.03 -23.05
C ALA A 125 -0.97 11.45 -23.63
N SER A 126 -0.13 12.31 -23.02
CA SER A 126 0.16 13.66 -23.53
C SER A 126 1.34 13.63 -24.51
N PRO A 127 1.22 14.21 -25.72
CA PRO A 127 2.35 14.32 -26.65
C PRO A 127 3.53 15.06 -26.01
N GLY A 128 4.68 14.39 -25.91
CA GLY A 128 5.86 14.95 -25.25
C GLY A 128 5.80 14.99 -23.72
N GLY A 129 4.74 14.45 -23.10
CA GLY A 129 4.56 14.47 -21.66
C GLY A 129 5.62 13.69 -20.89
N CYS A 130 5.83 14.08 -19.65
CA CYS A 130 6.89 13.55 -18.80
C CYS A 130 6.40 13.30 -17.38
N LEU A 131 7.25 12.67 -16.57
CA LEU A 131 6.90 12.30 -15.20
C LEU A 131 7.61 13.23 -14.23
N GLN A 132 6.86 13.82 -13.31
CA GLN A 132 7.41 14.47 -12.13
C GLN A 132 7.35 13.50 -10.94
N ILE A 133 8.45 13.44 -10.20
CA ILE A 133 8.59 12.68 -8.97
C ILE A 133 8.79 13.66 -7.84
N VAL A 134 7.97 13.57 -6.81
CA VAL A 134 8.11 14.33 -5.56
C VAL A 134 8.49 13.37 -4.45
N VAL A 135 9.52 13.73 -3.68
CA VAL A 135 10.01 12.96 -2.54
C VAL A 135 9.87 13.81 -1.29
N ASP A 136 9.05 13.36 -0.36
CA ASP A 136 8.92 13.93 0.98
C ASP A 136 9.72 13.08 1.99
N PRO A 137 10.84 13.59 2.54
CA PRO A 137 11.66 12.88 3.51
C PRO A 137 11.11 12.93 4.94
N GLN A 138 10.06 13.72 5.21
CA GLN A 138 9.44 13.88 6.53
C GLN A 138 8.18 13.01 6.67
N ALA A 139 8.23 11.80 6.12
CA ALA A 139 7.09 10.89 6.12
C ALA A 139 6.62 10.57 7.55
N ARG A 140 5.42 11.04 7.91
CA ARG A 140 4.83 10.86 9.25
C ARG A 140 4.29 9.44 9.50
N SER A 141 4.42 8.55 8.53
CA SER A 141 3.75 7.24 8.49
C SER A 141 4.74 6.09 8.24
N GLY A 142 5.65 5.82 9.17
CA GLY A 142 6.46 4.58 9.22
C GLY A 142 7.38 4.23 8.03
N SER A 143 7.30 4.96 6.93
CA SER A 143 8.18 4.91 5.76
C SER A 143 9.30 5.93 5.93
N LEU A 144 10.48 5.64 5.39
CA LEU A 144 11.60 6.59 5.40
C LEU A 144 11.37 7.78 4.45
N PHE A 145 10.58 7.59 3.40
CA PHE A 145 10.21 8.60 2.41
C PHE A 145 8.80 8.36 1.89
N ASN A 146 8.08 9.43 1.55
CA ASN A 146 6.86 9.39 0.75
C ASN A 146 7.17 9.81 -0.68
N TYR A 147 6.62 9.10 -1.65
CA TYR A 147 6.82 9.37 -3.08
C TYR A 147 5.49 9.73 -3.73
N GLY A 148 5.49 10.82 -4.50
CA GLY A 148 4.39 11.20 -5.39
C GLY A 148 4.84 11.14 -6.85
N PHE A 149 3.98 10.59 -7.72
CA PHE A 149 4.21 10.54 -9.16
C PHE A 149 3.12 11.33 -9.86
N PHE A 150 3.51 12.26 -10.72
CA PHE A 150 2.58 13.19 -11.37
C PHE A 150 2.84 13.23 -12.88
N PRO A 151 1.81 13.05 -13.71
CA PRO A 151 1.93 13.24 -15.14
C PRO A 151 2.02 14.73 -15.46
N VAL A 152 3.03 15.10 -16.24
CA VAL A 152 3.28 16.47 -16.68
C VAL A 152 3.07 16.57 -18.19
N ALA A 153 2.31 17.57 -18.63
CA ALA A 153 2.02 17.79 -20.03
C ALA A 153 3.28 18.23 -20.80
N GLY A 154 3.34 17.88 -22.09
CA GLY A 154 4.55 18.02 -22.89
C GLY A 154 5.08 19.44 -23.00
N GLU A 155 4.22 20.47 -22.92
CA GLU A 155 4.63 21.87 -22.95
C GLU A 155 5.49 22.29 -21.75
N TYR A 156 5.50 21.52 -20.66
CA TYR A 156 6.33 21.75 -19.47
C TYR A 156 7.55 20.83 -19.41
N CYS A 157 7.72 19.96 -20.39
CA CYS A 157 8.79 18.96 -20.45
C CYS A 157 9.91 19.42 -21.39
N SER A 158 11.16 19.17 -20.99
CA SER A 158 12.37 19.49 -21.77
C SER A 158 13.10 18.25 -22.29
#